data_AF-A0A091GEM8-F1
#
_entry.id   AF-A0A091GEM8-F1
#
_cell.length_a   1.000
_cell.length_b   1.000
_cell.length_c   1.000
_cell.angle_alpha   90.00
_cell.angle_beta   90.00
_cell.angle_gamma   90.00
#
_symmetry.space_group_name_H-M   'P 1'
#
loop_
_entity.id
_entity.type
_entity.pdbx_description
1 polymer ?
#
loop_
_entity_poly.entity_id
_entity_poly.type
_entity_poly.pdbx_seq_one_letter_code
_entity_poly.pdbx_strand_id
1 'polypeptide(L)'
;RFFAAGGFDDILYAYPLPASRLEECATLAQRLQAFQVLLDNPQTLDLLRQRPLSGGKRWLVWLKLDCGNSRAGVRPTDPDTLALARAIAEETPEKVTLVGVYAHCGNTYSCRDVPTIQAIARATTAAVLDFVT
;
A
#
# COMPACT_ATOMS: atom_id res chain seq x y z
N ARG A 1 -8.20 -12.26 8.69
CA ARG A 1 -8.60 -12.98 9.91
C ARG A 1 -8.02 -14.39 10.01
N PHE A 2 -8.18 -15.25 8.99
CA PHE A 2 -7.74 -16.65 8.99
C PHE A 2 -6.26 -16.85 9.38
N PHE A 3 -5.32 -16.28 8.61
CA PHE A 3 -3.88 -16.39 8.88
C PHE A 3 -3.51 -15.89 10.29
N ALA A 4 -4.07 -14.75 10.68
CA ALA A 4 -3.85 -14.19 12.00
C ALA A 4 -4.44 -15.04 13.16
N ALA A 5 -5.48 -15.85 12.92
CA ALA A 5 -5.96 -16.83 13.89
C ALA A 5 -5.08 -18.10 13.92
N GLY A 6 -4.42 -18.40 12.80
CA GLY A 6 -3.40 -19.44 12.70
C GLY A 6 -2.02 -19.05 13.26
N GLY A 7 -1.90 -17.90 13.93
CA GLY A 7 -0.65 -17.47 14.57
C GLY A 7 0.31 -16.67 13.68
N PHE A 8 -0.08 -16.34 12.44
CA PHE A 8 0.72 -15.46 11.60
C PHE A 8 0.61 -14.00 12.05
N ASP A 9 1.75 -13.32 12.04
CA ASP A 9 1.88 -11.87 12.14
C ASP A 9 2.55 -11.35 10.85
N ASP A 10 2.84 -10.06 10.78
CA ASP A 10 3.40 -9.40 9.59
C ASP A 10 2.57 -9.68 8.32
N ILE A 11 1.32 -9.22 8.37
CA ILE A 11 0.33 -9.46 7.31
C ILE A 11 0.05 -8.17 6.57
N LEU A 12 0.38 -8.15 5.28
CA LEU A 12 -0.02 -7.12 4.34
C LEU A 12 -1.39 -7.45 3.73
N TYR A 13 -2.40 -6.63 3.99
CA TYR A 13 -3.64 -6.62 3.23
C TYR A 13 -3.41 -5.90 1.90
N ALA A 14 -2.89 -6.64 0.91
CA ALA A 14 -2.44 -6.16 -0.41
C ALA A 14 -3.58 -5.72 -1.36
N TYR A 15 -4.51 -4.91 -0.86
CA TYR A 15 -5.67 -4.39 -1.58
C TYR A 15 -5.96 -2.95 -1.13
N PRO A 16 -6.31 -2.00 -2.05
CA PRO A 16 -6.69 -0.64 -1.65
C PRO A 16 -7.81 -0.67 -0.60
N LEU A 17 -7.56 -0.14 0.59
CA LEU A 17 -8.43 -0.34 1.74
C LEU A 17 -9.82 0.28 1.51
N PRO A 18 -10.90 -0.53 1.42
CA PRO A 18 -12.23 0.02 1.28
C PRO A 18 -12.76 0.49 2.64
N ALA A 19 -13.50 1.60 2.66
CA ALA A 19 -14.10 2.16 3.87
C ALA A 19 -14.94 1.15 4.67
N SER A 20 -15.67 0.27 3.97
CA SER A 20 -16.51 -0.78 4.58
C SER A 20 -15.74 -1.83 5.39
N ARG A 21 -14.42 -1.90 5.26
CA ARG A 21 -13.55 -2.85 5.98
C ARG A 21 -12.66 -2.18 7.03
N LEU A 22 -12.80 -0.87 7.25
CA LEU A 22 -11.93 -0.10 8.14
C LEU A 22 -11.91 -0.66 9.57
N GLU A 23 -13.08 -0.94 10.17
CA GLU A 23 -13.17 -1.46 11.53
C GLU A 23 -12.59 -2.88 11.67
N GLU A 24 -12.78 -3.72 10.65
CA GLU A 24 -12.19 -5.06 10.62
C GLU A 24 -10.66 -4.99 10.54
N CYS A 25 -10.13 -4.06 9.74
CA CYS A 25 -8.70 -3.80 9.64
C CYS A 25 -8.14 -3.20 10.93
N ALA A 26 -8.88 -2.30 11.59
CA ALA A 26 -8.46 -1.71 12.86
C ALA A 26 -8.38 -2.79 13.96
N THR A 27 -9.33 -3.72 13.99
CA THR A 27 -9.31 -4.87 14.91
C THR A 27 -8.07 -5.74 14.68
N LEU A 28 -7.71 -5.98 13.42
CA LEU A 28 -6.51 -6.75 13.09
C LEU A 28 -5.22 -5.99 13.45
N ALA A 29 -5.14 -4.70 13.18
CA ALA A 29 -4.01 -3.84 13.53
C ALA A 29 -3.80 -3.72 15.04
N GLN A 30 -4.89 -3.72 15.82
CA GLN A 30 -4.81 -3.75 17.27
C GLN A 30 -4.26 -5.07 17.80
N ARG A 31 -4.64 -6.19 17.17
CA ARG A 31 -4.24 -7.52 17.63
C ARG A 31 -2.82 -7.90 17.20
N LEU A 32 -2.44 -7.61 15.96
CA LEU A 32 -1.17 -8.01 15.37
C LEU A 32 -0.07 -6.98 15.65
N GLN A 33 1.19 -7.41 15.66
CA GLN A 33 2.32 -6.50 15.74
C GLN A 33 2.48 -5.70 14.45
N ALA A 34 2.30 -6.34 13.30
CA ALA A 34 2.44 -5.73 11.98
C ALA A 34 1.28 -6.12 11.05
N PHE A 35 0.12 -5.48 11.21
CA PHE A 35 -0.91 -5.50 10.18
C PHE A 35 -0.79 -4.26 9.29
N GLN A 36 -0.62 -4.49 8.00
CA GLN A 36 -0.26 -3.45 7.04
C GLN A 36 -1.34 -3.32 5.97
N VAL A 37 -1.64 -2.11 5.52
CA VAL A 37 -2.71 -1.82 4.54
C VAL A 37 -2.17 -1.04 3.34
N LEU A 38 -2.87 -1.15 2.21
CA LEU A 38 -2.56 -0.36 1.00
C LEU A 38 -3.57 0.77 0.83
N LEU A 39 -3.08 1.90 0.31
CA LEU A 39 -3.93 2.95 -0.24
C LEU A 39 -3.29 3.57 -1.49
N ASP A 40 -4.14 4.24 -2.27
CA ASP A 40 -3.78 4.92 -3.52
C ASP A 40 -4.58 6.23 -3.69
N ASN A 41 -5.16 6.76 -2.63
CA ASN A 41 -5.94 7.99 -2.69
C ASN A 41 -5.97 8.72 -1.33
N PRO A 42 -6.08 10.07 -1.33
CA PRO A 42 -6.15 10.86 -0.11
C PRO A 42 -7.34 10.52 0.79
N GLN A 43 -8.49 10.16 0.21
CA GLN A 43 -9.71 9.87 0.98
C GLN A 43 -9.51 8.68 1.92
N THR A 44 -8.77 7.66 1.49
CA THR A 44 -8.44 6.50 2.32
C THR A 44 -7.49 6.89 3.46
N LEU A 45 -6.54 7.80 3.21
CA LEU A 45 -5.66 8.33 4.25
C LEU A 45 -6.47 9.10 5.31
N ASP A 46 -7.45 9.90 4.91
CA ASP A 46 -8.33 10.61 5.84
C ASP A 46 -9.16 9.66 6.69
N LEU A 47 -9.66 8.55 6.12
CA LEU A 47 -10.35 7.50 6.88
C LEU A 47 -9.44 6.90 7.97
N LEU A 48 -8.18 6.62 7.66
CA LEU A 48 -7.21 6.11 8.64
C LEU A 48 -6.95 7.13 9.77
N ARG A 49 -6.86 8.42 9.44
CA ARG A 49 -6.65 9.51 10.42
C ARG A 49 -7.83 9.71 11.35
N GLN A 50 -9.05 9.58 10.82
CA GLN A 50 -10.30 9.68 11.57
C GLN A 50 -10.51 8.45 12.47
N ARG A 51 -9.84 7.33 12.15
CA ARG A 51 -9.90 6.10 12.94
C ARG A 51 -8.52 5.73 13.52
N PRO A 52 -8.03 6.45 14.54
CA PRO A 52 -6.74 6.13 15.16
C PRO A 52 -6.76 4.77 15.86
N LEU A 53 -5.58 4.15 15.93
CA LEU A 53 -5.35 2.96 16.75
C LEU A 53 -4.99 3.38 18.18
N SER A 54 -5.23 2.49 19.14
CA SER A 54 -5.00 2.73 20.57
C SER A 54 -3.61 2.24 21.00
N GLY A 55 -3.17 2.61 22.20
CA GLY A 55 -1.94 2.08 22.79
C GLY A 55 -0.65 2.50 22.05
N GLY A 56 -0.67 3.66 21.39
CA GLY A 56 0.47 4.16 20.63
C GLY A 56 0.73 3.44 19.30
N LYS A 57 -0.16 2.54 18.88
CA LYS A 57 -0.08 1.91 17.56
C LYS A 57 -0.40 2.89 16.45
N ARG A 58 0.19 2.63 15.28
CA ARG A 58 0.05 3.41 14.05
C ARG A 58 -0.41 2.51 12.93
N TRP A 59 -1.17 3.07 12.00
CA TRP A 59 -1.46 2.41 10.73
C TRP A 59 -0.16 2.25 9.93
N LEU A 60 0.17 1.01 9.59
CA LEU A 60 1.29 0.68 8.72
C LEU A 60 0.79 0.69 7.26
N VAL A 61 1.19 1.70 6.50
CA VAL A 61 0.62 2.00 5.18
C VAL A 61 1.65 1.82 4.08
N TRP A 62 1.24 1.16 3.01
CA TRP A 62 1.96 1.12 1.74
C TRP A 62 1.24 1.98 0.71
N LEU A 63 2.00 2.84 0.02
CA LEU A 63 1.50 3.56 -1.15
C LEU A 63 1.51 2.61 -2.35
N LYS A 64 0.33 2.34 -2.92
CA LYS A 64 0.19 1.48 -4.09
C LYS A 64 0.52 2.27 -5.36
N LEU A 65 1.51 1.81 -6.11
CA LEU A 65 1.90 2.38 -7.40
C LEU A 65 1.29 1.58 -8.56
N ASP A 66 0.86 2.31 -9.60
CA ASP A 66 0.56 1.77 -10.92
C ASP A 66 1.73 2.04 -11.87
N CYS A 67 2.51 1.00 -12.14
CA CYS A 67 3.64 1.03 -13.07
C CYS A 67 3.29 0.45 -14.45
N GLY A 68 2.04 0.61 -14.89
CA GLY A 68 1.54 0.13 -16.19
C GLY A 68 0.67 -1.14 -16.11
N ASN A 69 0.20 -1.50 -14.91
CA ASN A 69 -0.74 -2.60 -14.72
C ASN A 69 -2.20 -2.14 -14.91
N SER A 70 -2.49 -0.85 -14.70
CA SER A 70 -3.80 -0.23 -14.98
C SER A 70 -4.98 -0.90 -14.27
N ARG A 71 -4.79 -1.21 -12.98
CA ARG A 71 -5.83 -1.81 -12.12
C ARG A 71 -6.16 -0.97 -10.90
N ALA A 72 -5.14 -0.57 -10.16
CA ALA A 72 -5.19 0.24 -8.94
C ALA A 72 -3.80 0.81 -8.68
N GLY A 73 -3.71 1.84 -7.86
CA GLY A 73 -2.48 2.57 -7.62
C GLY A 73 -2.42 3.91 -8.35
N VAL A 74 -1.60 4.78 -7.80
CA VAL A 74 -1.25 6.08 -8.39
C VAL A 74 -0.02 5.92 -9.27
N ARG A 75 0.05 6.70 -10.36
CA ARG A 75 1.21 6.61 -11.26
C ARG A 75 2.41 7.31 -10.61
N PRO A 76 3.61 6.70 -10.62
CA PRO A 76 4.79 7.30 -9.97
C PRO A 76 5.20 8.65 -10.57
N THR A 77 4.85 8.90 -11.84
CA THR A 77 5.15 10.15 -12.55
C THR A 77 4.13 11.26 -12.30
N ASP A 78 3.00 10.97 -11.66
CA ASP A 78 1.98 11.98 -11.38
C ASP A 78 2.44 12.85 -10.19
N PRO A 79 2.41 14.19 -10.30
CA PRO A 79 2.85 15.08 -9.22
C PRO A 79 2.13 14.82 -7.88
N ASP A 80 0.83 14.49 -7.96
CA ASP A 80 -0.01 14.22 -6.78
C ASP A 80 0.43 12.95 -6.02
N THR A 81 1.16 12.04 -6.67
CA THR A 81 1.67 10.82 -6.04
C THR A 81 2.73 11.12 -4.98
N LEU A 82 3.64 12.05 -5.27
CA LEU A 82 4.64 12.49 -4.30
C LEU A 82 3.99 13.26 -3.15
N ALA A 83 2.99 14.09 -3.46
CA ALA A 83 2.22 14.81 -2.44
C ALA A 83 1.51 13.83 -1.49
N LEU A 84 0.88 12.78 -2.02
CA LEU A 84 0.25 11.74 -1.21
C LEU A 84 1.27 10.96 -0.38
N ALA A 85 2.44 10.60 -0.93
CA ALA A 85 3.51 9.94 -0.18
C ALA A 85 3.97 10.77 1.03
N ARG A 86 4.19 12.08 0.82
CA ARG A 86 4.53 13.03 1.89
C ARG A 86 3.41 13.14 2.91
N ALA A 87 2.15 13.24 2.48
CA ALA A 87 1.00 13.30 3.37
C ALA A 87 0.89 12.07 4.29
N ILE A 88 1.19 10.87 3.78
CA ILE A 88 1.22 9.64 4.59
C ILE A 88 2.36 9.69 5.61
N ALA A 89 3.54 10.18 5.22
CA ALA A 89 4.75 10.15 6.03
C ALA A 89 4.80 11.26 7.11
N GLU A 90 4.30 12.46 6.80
CA GLU A 90 4.64 13.69 7.53
C GLU A 90 3.46 14.34 8.27
N GLU A 91 2.21 14.22 7.78
CA GLU A 91 1.11 15.02 8.34
C GLU A 91 0.60 14.51 9.71
N THR A 92 0.58 13.19 9.93
CA THR A 92 0.13 12.58 11.20
C THR A 92 0.99 11.36 11.58
N PRO A 93 2.30 11.53 11.83
CA PRO A 93 3.25 10.44 12.06
C PRO A 93 2.99 9.65 13.34
N GLU A 94 2.17 10.18 14.26
CA GLU A 94 1.69 9.53 15.47
C GLU A 94 0.50 8.59 15.23
N LYS A 95 -0.16 8.68 14.07
CA LYS A 95 -1.32 7.84 13.68
C LYS A 95 -1.03 6.93 12.51
N VAL A 96 -0.19 7.36 11.58
CA VAL A 96 0.08 6.68 10.32
C VAL A 96 1.59 6.62 10.10
N THR A 97 2.07 5.57 9.46
CA THR A 97 3.46 5.41 9.07
C THR A 97 3.51 4.91 7.64
N LEU A 98 4.21 5.65 6.78
CA LEU A 98 4.57 5.15 5.45
C LEU A 98 5.63 4.06 5.63
N VAL A 99 5.26 2.81 5.38
CA VAL A 99 6.18 1.67 5.40
C VAL A 99 7.00 1.63 4.11
N GLY A 100 6.36 1.93 2.99
CA GLY A 100 7.01 1.92 1.69
C GLY A 100 6.03 2.02 0.53
N VAL A 101 6.51 1.66 -0.65
CA VAL A 101 5.74 1.63 -1.90
C VAL A 101 5.54 0.20 -2.37
N TYR A 102 4.38 -0.09 -2.95
CA TYR A 102 4.04 -1.43 -3.42
C TYR A 102 3.58 -1.38 -4.87
N ALA A 103 4.19 -2.18 -5.75
CA ALA A 103 3.77 -2.34 -7.14
C ALA A 103 3.42 -3.81 -7.43
N HIS A 104 2.51 -4.04 -8.38
CA HIS A 104 2.23 -5.39 -8.87
C HIS A 104 2.12 -5.36 -10.40
N CYS A 105 3.02 -6.05 -11.08
CA CYS A 105 3.09 -6.16 -12.53
C CYS A 105 2.19 -7.31 -13.06
N GLY A 106 0.88 -7.21 -12.78
CA GLY A 106 -0.13 -8.17 -13.27
C GLY A 106 -0.31 -8.15 -14.80
N ASN A 107 0.15 -7.10 -15.48
CA ASN A 107 0.21 -7.00 -16.94
C ASN A 107 1.14 -8.04 -17.58
N THR A 108 2.02 -8.69 -16.81
CA THR A 108 2.82 -9.84 -17.27
C THR A 108 1.98 -11.04 -17.70
N TYR A 109 0.75 -11.18 -17.21
CA TYR A 109 -0.15 -12.30 -17.56
C TYR A 109 -0.60 -12.27 -19.02
N SER A 110 -0.48 -11.13 -19.70
CA SER A 110 -0.80 -10.99 -21.13
C SER A 110 0.39 -11.32 -22.04
N CYS A 111 1.58 -11.53 -21.48
CA CYS A 111 2.78 -11.84 -22.25
C CYS A 111 2.82 -13.31 -22.69
N ARG A 112 3.50 -13.59 -23.80
CA ARG A 112 3.63 -14.95 -24.36
C ARG A 112 5.05 -15.50 -24.35
N ASP A 113 6.01 -14.70 -23.90
CA ASP A 113 7.43 -15.05 -23.91
C ASP A 113 8.17 -14.43 -22.73
N VAL A 114 9.27 -15.08 -22.34
CA VAL A 114 10.12 -14.68 -21.21
C VAL A 114 10.74 -13.29 -21.40
N PRO A 115 11.28 -12.91 -22.57
CA PRO A 115 11.80 -11.56 -22.79
C PRO A 115 10.81 -10.45 -22.46
N THR A 116 9.55 -10.59 -22.88
CA THR A 116 8.50 -9.59 -22.63
C THR A 116 8.12 -9.53 -21.15
N ILE A 117 8.00 -10.67 -20.46
CA ILE A 117 7.77 -10.73 -19.01
C ILE A 117 8.88 -9.97 -18.26
N GLN A 118 10.14 -10.25 -18.61
CA GLN A 118 11.28 -9.60 -17.98
C GLN A 118 11.36 -8.11 -18.30
N ALA A 119 10.94 -7.68 -19.50
CA ALA A 119 10.88 -6.27 -19.85
C ALA A 119 9.89 -5.50 -18.96
N ILE A 120 8.68 -6.05 -18.74
CA ILE A 120 7.69 -5.46 -17.83
C ILE A 120 8.21 -5.45 -16.38
N ALA A 121 8.85 -6.53 -15.94
CA ALA A 121 9.44 -6.60 -14.60
C ALA A 121 10.49 -5.49 -14.40
N ARG A 122 11.43 -5.33 -15.34
CA ARG A 122 12.44 -4.26 -15.31
C ARG A 122 11.82 -2.87 -15.35
N ALA A 123 10.83 -2.64 -16.20
CA ALA A 123 10.14 -1.36 -16.30
C ALA A 123 9.41 -1.00 -14.99
N THR A 124 8.74 -1.97 -14.38
CA THR A 124 8.08 -1.80 -13.07
C THR A 124 9.10 -1.47 -12.00
N THR A 125 10.22 -2.20 -11.94
CA THR A 125 11.31 -1.94 -10.99
C THR A 125 11.90 -0.54 -11.17
N ALA A 126 12.22 -0.14 -12.40
CA ALA A 126 12.75 1.19 -12.70
C ALA A 126 11.79 2.29 -12.24
N ALA A 127 10.51 2.20 -12.60
CA ALA A 127 9.51 3.19 -12.21
C ALA A 127 9.32 3.31 -10.68
N VAL A 128 9.50 2.20 -9.94
CA VAL A 128 9.49 2.23 -8.47
C VAL A 128 10.76 2.90 -7.92
N LEU A 129 11.93 2.55 -8.45
CA LEU A 129 13.21 3.11 -8.00
C LEU A 129 13.28 4.61 -8.28
N ASP A 130 12.94 5.04 -9.48
CA ASP A 130 12.93 6.46 -9.88
C ASP A 130 11.98 7.31 -9.03
N PHE A 131 10.92 6.71 -8.47
CA PHE A 131 10.00 7.40 -7.58
C PHE A 131 10.54 7.58 -6.15
N VAL A 132 11.36 6.65 -5.67
CA VAL A 132 11.84 6.64 -4.27
C VAL A 132 13.23 7.23 -4.08
N THR A 133 13.93 7.59 -5.16
CA THR A 133 15.25 8.25 -5.17
C THR A 133 15.16 9.70 -5.57
#